data_AF-A0A0B7H8C9-F1
#
_entry.id   AF-A0A0B7H8C9-F1
#
_cell.length_a   1.000
_cell.length_b   1.000
_cell.length_c   1.000
_cell.angle_alpha   90.00
_cell.angle_beta   90.00
_cell.angle_gamma   90.00
#
_symmetry.space_group_name_H-M   'P 1'
#
loop_
_entity.id
_entity.type
_entity.pdbx_description
1 polymer ?
#
loop_
_entity_poly.entity_id
_entity_poly.type
_entity_poly.pdbx_seq_one_letter_code
_entity_poly.pdbx_strand_id
1 'polypeptide(L)'
;MKGFILGGEQERGIRAGTEALHNIIGLETAFTLAYNELDVRNEQILTIKKYFIKRLSEQFSAITFNGQSGDLQKSSPTILNVRLPFSANTLLFHFGYSGVLLVLKEVPVRAEVYKIHTF
;
A
#
# COMPACT_ATOMS: atom_id res chain seq x y z
N MET A 1 -25.24 19.84 12.70
CA MET A 1 -24.04 19.02 13.01
C MET A 1 -23.06 19.92 13.73
N LYS A 2 -22.53 19.53 14.89
CA LYS A 2 -21.57 20.36 15.66
C LYS A 2 -20.15 19.86 15.38
N GLY A 3 -19.25 20.75 14.98
CA GLY A 3 -17.86 20.44 14.68
C GLY A 3 -17.05 20.01 15.91
N PHE A 4 -15.98 19.23 15.70
CA PHE A 4 -15.01 18.90 16.75
C PHE A 4 -14.02 20.03 17.04
N ILE A 5 -13.70 20.83 16.03
CA ILE A 5 -12.86 22.02 16.14
C ILE A 5 -13.78 23.23 16.18
N LEU A 6 -13.84 23.90 17.32
CA LEU A 6 -14.72 25.04 17.59
C LEU A 6 -13.99 26.37 17.36
N GLY A 7 -14.74 27.41 16.98
CA GLY A 7 -14.20 28.72 16.64
C GLY A 7 -15.10 29.43 15.65
N GLY A 8 -14.52 30.01 14.59
CA GLY A 8 -15.28 30.62 13.49
C GLY A 8 -16.13 29.62 12.68
N GLU A 9 -16.90 30.16 11.73
CA GLU A 9 -17.89 29.42 10.93
C GLU A 9 -17.32 28.84 9.61
N GLN A 10 -16.00 28.70 9.47
CA GLN A 10 -15.38 28.04 8.31
C GLN A 10 -15.92 26.62 8.10
N GLU A 11 -15.85 26.11 6.87
CA GLU A 11 -16.41 24.80 6.49
C GLU A 11 -17.88 24.63 6.94
N ARG A 12 -18.68 25.71 6.81
CA ARG A 12 -20.10 25.78 7.22
C ARG A 12 -20.32 25.45 8.72
N GLY A 13 -19.40 25.88 9.58
CA GLY A 13 -19.43 25.62 11.01
C GLY A 13 -19.07 24.18 11.42
N ILE A 14 -18.57 23.36 10.48
CA ILE A 14 -18.18 21.95 10.74
C ILE A 14 -16.74 21.87 11.25
N ARG A 15 -15.86 22.77 10.80
CA ARG A 15 -14.46 22.81 11.22
C ARG A 15 -13.94 24.24 11.23
N ALA A 16 -13.74 24.79 12.42
CA ALA A 16 -13.16 26.11 12.57
C ALA A 16 -11.67 26.16 12.17
N GLY A 17 -11.22 27.37 11.84
CA GLY A 17 -9.83 27.70 11.50
C GLY A 17 -9.71 28.28 10.09
N THR A 18 -8.83 29.27 9.90
CA THR A 18 -8.57 29.86 8.59
C THR A 18 -8.17 28.78 7.58
N GLU A 19 -8.82 28.79 6.42
CA GLU A 19 -8.64 27.78 5.38
C GLU A 19 -7.22 27.84 4.77
N ALA A 20 -6.61 26.68 4.58
CA ALA A 20 -5.30 26.57 3.95
C ALA A 20 -5.45 26.60 2.42
N LEU A 21 -5.76 27.76 1.85
CA LEU A 21 -6.14 27.92 0.44
C LEU A 21 -5.14 27.27 -0.53
N HIS A 22 -3.84 27.40 -0.28
CA HIS A 22 -2.79 26.77 -1.10
C HIS A 22 -2.87 25.23 -1.09
N ASN A 23 -3.20 24.61 0.06
CA ASN A 23 -3.39 23.17 0.17
C ASN A 23 -4.68 22.72 -0.52
N ILE A 24 -5.74 23.52 -0.42
CA ILE A 24 -7.03 23.22 -1.08
C ILE A 24 -6.86 23.22 -2.59
N ILE A 25 -6.23 24.26 -3.15
CA ILE A 25 -5.95 24.34 -4.59
C ILE A 25 -4.99 23.23 -5.02
N GLY A 26 -3.93 22.97 -4.24
CA GLY A 26 -2.99 21.90 -4.52
C GLY A 26 -3.65 20.51 -4.55
N LEU A 27 -4.58 20.25 -3.63
CA LEU A 27 -5.36 19.01 -3.60
C LEU A 27 -6.31 18.91 -4.80
N GLU A 28 -7.01 19.98 -5.15
CA GLU A 28 -7.89 20.03 -6.32
C GLU A 28 -7.11 19.68 -7.60
N THR A 29 -5.97 20.32 -7.81
CA THR A 29 -5.15 20.08 -9.00
C THR A 29 -4.60 18.65 -9.03
N ALA A 30 -4.10 18.15 -7.89
CA ALA A 30 -3.61 16.77 -7.79
C ALA A 30 -4.73 15.75 -8.05
N PHE A 31 -5.95 16.00 -7.56
CA PHE A 31 -7.10 15.13 -7.73
C PHE A 31 -7.56 15.10 -9.20
N THR A 32 -7.65 16.28 -9.84
CA THR A 32 -7.99 16.40 -11.25
C THR A 32 -7.01 15.63 -12.14
N LEU A 33 -5.70 15.79 -11.92
CA LEU A 33 -4.68 15.05 -12.66
C LEU A 33 -4.75 13.53 -12.40
N ALA A 34 -4.95 13.13 -11.14
CA ALA A 34 -5.04 11.72 -10.77
C ALA A 34 -6.23 11.02 -11.46
N TYR A 35 -7.39 11.69 -11.55
CA TYR A 35 -8.57 11.15 -12.23
C TYR A 35 -8.41 11.11 -13.75
N ASN A 36 -7.83 12.15 -14.36
CA ASN A 36 -7.62 12.19 -15.80
C ASN A 36 -6.69 11.07 -16.30
N GLU A 37 -5.75 10.61 -15.46
CA GLU A 37 -4.78 9.56 -15.81
C GLU A 37 -5.09 8.20 -15.16
N LEU A 38 -6.22 8.07 -14.45
CA LEU A 38 -6.48 6.94 -13.55
C LEU A 38 -6.40 5.59 -14.25
N ASP A 39 -7.11 5.43 -15.37
CA ASP A 39 -7.20 4.16 -16.09
C ASP A 39 -5.85 3.77 -16.70
N VAL A 40 -5.18 4.71 -17.37
CA VAL A 40 -3.86 4.49 -17.99
C VAL A 40 -2.82 4.12 -16.94
N ARG A 41 -2.79 4.82 -15.80
CA ARG A 41 -1.88 4.49 -14.69
C ARG A 41 -2.20 3.12 -14.09
N ASN A 42 -3.47 2.80 -13.91
CA ASN A 42 -3.88 1.50 -13.37
C ASN A 42 -3.40 0.36 -14.27
N GLU A 43 -3.55 0.47 -15.59
CA GLU A 43 -3.05 -0.55 -16.54
C GLU A 43 -1.53 -0.72 -16.47
N GLN A 44 -0.78 0.38 -16.41
CA GLN A 44 0.68 0.36 -16.28
C GLN A 44 1.13 -0.31 -14.97
N ILE A 45 0.53 0.08 -13.84
CA ILE A 45 0.85 -0.45 -12.52
C ILE A 45 0.48 -1.93 -12.42
N LEU A 46 -0.67 -2.35 -12.98
CA LEU A 46 -1.07 -3.74 -13.03
C LEU A 46 -0.07 -4.60 -13.80
N THR A 47 0.49 -4.07 -14.89
CA THR A 47 1.52 -4.77 -15.66
C THR A 47 2.79 -4.99 -14.81
N ILE A 48 3.23 -3.97 -14.08
CA ILE A 48 4.37 -4.07 -13.15
C ILE A 48 4.07 -5.08 -12.03
N LYS A 49 2.90 -4.99 -11.40
CA LYS A 49 2.49 -5.90 -10.32
C LYS A 49 2.44 -7.35 -10.79
N LYS A 50 1.85 -7.61 -11.96
CA LYS A 50 1.79 -8.95 -12.58
C LYS A 50 3.19 -9.50 -12.85
N TYR A 51 4.08 -8.68 -13.41
CA TYR A 51 5.46 -9.06 -13.64
C TYR A 51 6.18 -9.39 -12.33
N PHE A 52 6.02 -8.56 -11.31
CA PHE A 52 6.70 -8.76 -10.03
C PHE A 52 6.22 -10.01 -9.30
N ILE A 53 4.90 -10.28 -9.27
CA ILE A 53 4.33 -11.53 -8.74
C ILE A 53 4.96 -12.73 -9.45
N LYS A 54 4.98 -12.72 -10.80
CA LYS A 54 5.55 -13.82 -11.59
C LYS A 54 7.00 -14.07 -11.21
N ARG A 55 7.84 -13.03 -11.19
CA ARG A 55 9.27 -13.16 -10.86
C ARG A 55 9.48 -13.67 -9.44
N LEU A 56 8.71 -13.16 -8.49
CA LEU A 56 8.77 -13.61 -7.09
C LEU A 56 8.40 -15.08 -6.96
N SER A 57 7.32 -15.53 -7.60
CA SER A 57 6.91 -16.94 -7.60
C SER A 57 7.91 -17.87 -8.30
N GLU A 58 8.62 -17.39 -9.32
CA GLU A 58 9.70 -18.15 -9.99
C GLU A 58 10.94 -18.29 -9.10
N GLN A 59 11.29 -17.27 -8.31
CA GLN A 59 12.51 -17.26 -7.49
C GLN A 59 12.31 -17.92 -6.12
N PHE A 60 11.09 -17.93 -5.59
CA PHE A 60 10.79 -18.42 -4.24
C PHE A 60 9.63 -19.42 -4.27
N SER A 61 9.94 -20.70 -4.02
CA SER A 61 8.96 -21.80 -4.05
C SER A 61 7.85 -21.71 -2.99
N ALA A 62 8.12 -21.07 -1.84
CA ALA A 62 7.19 -20.96 -0.72
C ALA A 62 6.74 -19.51 -0.44
N ILE A 63 6.73 -18.65 -1.47
CA ILE A 63 6.31 -17.26 -1.33
C ILE A 63 4.81 -17.18 -1.01
N THR A 64 4.47 -16.27 -0.08
CA THR A 64 3.07 -16.03 0.27
C THR A 64 2.73 -14.55 0.14
N PHE A 65 1.54 -14.30 -0.40
CA PHE A 65 1.00 -12.95 -0.59
C PHE A 65 -0.11 -12.71 0.43
N ASN A 66 0.01 -11.63 1.21
CA ASN A 66 -0.93 -11.32 2.28
C ASN A 66 -2.19 -10.62 1.72
N GLY A 67 -3.35 -10.88 2.32
CA GLY A 67 -4.59 -10.12 2.06
C GLY A 67 -5.02 -10.09 0.59
N GLN A 68 -4.92 -11.23 -0.11
CA GLN A 68 -5.19 -11.35 -1.56
C GLN A 68 -4.33 -10.44 -2.46
N SER A 69 -3.25 -9.85 -1.95
CA SER A 69 -2.43 -8.91 -2.74
C SER A 69 -1.76 -9.53 -3.97
N GLY A 70 -1.69 -10.87 -4.06
CA GLY A 70 -1.27 -11.59 -5.27
C GLY A 70 -2.37 -11.79 -6.31
N ASP A 71 -3.64 -11.53 -5.97
CA ASP A 71 -4.77 -11.59 -6.89
C ASP A 71 -4.94 -10.22 -7.57
N LEU A 72 -4.87 -10.18 -8.91
CA LEU A 72 -4.92 -8.94 -9.68
C LEU A 72 -6.31 -8.28 -9.70
N GLN A 73 -7.38 -9.02 -9.39
CA GLN A 73 -8.76 -8.53 -9.42
C GLN A 73 -9.30 -8.21 -8.03
N LYS A 74 -8.81 -8.89 -6.99
CA LYS A 74 -9.30 -8.74 -5.61
C LYS A 74 -8.41 -7.88 -4.73
N SER A 75 -7.44 -7.17 -5.30
CA SER A 75 -6.53 -6.31 -4.53
C SER A 75 -6.16 -5.03 -5.26
N SER A 76 -5.68 -4.05 -4.50
CA SER A 76 -5.22 -2.77 -5.06
C SER A 76 -4.10 -3.01 -6.09
N PRO A 77 -4.13 -2.35 -7.26
CA PRO A 77 -3.06 -2.47 -8.25
C PRO A 77 -1.72 -1.94 -7.71
N THR A 78 -1.74 -0.95 -6.81
CA THR A 78 -0.55 -0.25 -6.31
C THR A 78 0.18 -0.97 -5.17
N ILE A 79 -0.43 -1.99 -4.57
CA ILE A 79 0.10 -2.66 -3.37
C ILE A 79 0.32 -4.14 -3.65
N LEU A 80 1.54 -4.60 -3.39
CA LEU A 80 1.89 -6.02 -3.29
C LEU A 80 2.47 -6.29 -1.91
N ASN A 81 1.80 -7.11 -1.11
CA ASN A 81 2.20 -7.42 0.25
C ASN A 81 2.71 -8.86 0.34
N VAL A 82 4.00 -9.03 0.54
CA VAL A 82 4.70 -10.31 0.39
C VAL A 82 5.34 -10.71 1.71
N ARG A 83 5.28 -12.00 2.04
CA ARG A 83 6.13 -12.58 3.08
C ARG A 83 7.37 -13.18 2.43
N LEU A 84 8.53 -12.64 2.80
CA LEU A 84 9.83 -13.13 2.36
C LEU A 84 10.49 -13.96 3.48
N PRO A 85 11.27 -14.99 3.15
CA PRO A 85 11.93 -15.86 4.13
C PRO A 85 13.22 -15.24 4.69
N PHE A 86 13.19 -13.94 5.01
CA PHE A 86 14.35 -13.19 5.52
C PHE A 86 13.95 -12.35 6.72
N SER A 87 14.89 -12.09 7.62
CA SER A 87 14.66 -11.16 8.74
C SER A 87 14.48 -9.74 8.24
N ALA A 88 13.74 -8.90 8.98
CA ALA A 88 13.54 -7.51 8.60
C ALA A 88 14.88 -6.75 8.54
N ASN A 89 15.79 -7.00 9.48
CA ASN A 89 17.12 -6.38 9.49
C ASN A 89 17.94 -6.72 8.25
N THR A 90 17.91 -7.98 7.80
CA THR A 90 18.58 -8.40 6.57
C THR A 90 18.03 -7.64 5.37
N LEU A 91 16.70 -7.52 5.27
CA LEU A 91 16.06 -6.84 4.15
C LEU A 91 16.34 -5.33 4.17
N LEU A 92 16.27 -4.67 5.32
CA LEU A 92 16.60 -3.25 5.45
C LEU A 92 18.04 -2.95 5.04
N PHE A 93 18.99 -3.77 5.47
CA PHE A 93 20.39 -3.59 5.11
C PHE A 93 20.61 -3.68 3.59
N HIS A 94 20.14 -4.75 2.96
CA HIS A 94 20.34 -4.96 1.53
C HIS A 94 19.57 -3.95 0.68
N PHE A 95 18.28 -3.74 0.98
CA PHE A 95 17.46 -2.83 0.19
C PHE A 95 17.83 -1.36 0.40
N GLY A 96 18.15 -0.97 1.63
CA GLY A 96 18.65 0.37 1.94
C GLY A 96 19.94 0.69 1.18
N TYR A 97 20.89 -0.27 1.12
CA TYR A 97 22.11 -0.10 0.32
C TYR A 97 21.84 0.00 -1.18
N SER A 98 20.86 -0.77 -1.69
CA SER A 98 20.47 -0.73 -3.11
C SER A 98 19.59 0.47 -3.50
N GLY A 99 19.24 1.35 -2.55
CA GLY A 99 18.37 2.51 -2.80
C GLY A 99 16.87 2.17 -2.92
N VAL A 100 16.45 1.00 -2.45
CA VAL A 100 15.05 0.55 -2.48
C VAL A 100 14.39 0.80 -1.12
N LEU A 101 13.36 1.64 -1.09
CA LEU A 101 12.58 1.92 0.12
C LEU A 101 11.40 0.96 0.23
N LEU A 102 11.26 0.31 1.38
CA LEU A 102 10.19 -0.64 1.68
C LEU A 102 9.61 -0.38 3.08
N VAL A 103 8.36 -0.78 3.29
CA VAL A 103 7.74 -0.85 4.62
C VAL A 103 7.78 -2.28 5.09
N LEU A 104 8.49 -2.55 6.18
CA LEU A 104 8.59 -3.87 6.78
C LEU A 104 7.80 -3.95 8.07
N LYS A 105 7.22 -5.13 8.31
CA LYS A 105 6.62 -5.51 9.58
C LYS A 105 7.12 -6.90 9.93
N GLU A 106 7.78 -7.03 11.08
CA GLU A 106 8.12 -8.35 11.59
C GLU A 106 6.83 -9.10 11.94
N VAL A 107 6.73 -10.32 11.44
CA VAL A 107 5.66 -11.24 11.79
C VAL A 107 6.30 -12.33 12.64
N PRO A 108 5.92 -12.47 13.93
CA PRO A 108 6.47 -13.53 14.76
C PRO A 108 6.17 -14.86 14.10
N VAL A 109 7.20 -15.69 13.96
CA VAL A 109 7.02 -17.08 13.51
C VAL A 109 6.20 -17.77 14.59
N ARG A 110 4.90 -17.94 14.36
CA ARG A 110 4.13 -18.90 15.17
C ARG A 110 4.72 -20.27 14.88
N ALA A 111 5.43 -20.83 15.86
CA ALA A 111 5.52 -22.28 15.97
C ALA A 111 4.08 -22.81 15.97
N GLU A 112 3.80 -23.88 15.22
CA GLU A 112 2.48 -24.52 15.02
C GLU A 112 1.60 -23.98 13.88
N VAL A 113 1.95 -24.31 12.63
CA VAL A 113 0.96 -24.77 11.63
C VAL A 113 1.60 -25.88 10.77
N TYR A 114 2.10 -26.93 11.41
CA TYR A 114 2.27 -28.26 10.81
C TYR A 114 1.32 -29.20 11.55
N LYS A 115 0.02 -29.14 11.23
CA LYS A 115 -1.00 -30.15 11.51
C LYS A 115 -2.34 -29.71 10.93
N ILE A 116 -2.46 -29.79 9.60
CA ILE A 116 -3.74 -30.17 9.00
C ILE A 116 -3.39 -31.34 8.10
N HIS A 117 -3.33 -32.52 8.72
CA HIS A 117 -3.44 -33.77 7.99
C HIS A 117 -4.85 -33.82 7.41
N THR A 118 -4.90 -34.07 6.11
CA THR A 118 -5.98 -34.76 5.42
C THR A 118 -6.62 -35.82 6.32
N PHE A 119 -7.91 -35.66 6.63
CA PHE A 119 -9.02 -36.62 6.46
C PHE A 119 -10.32 -35.91 6.83
#